data_AF-A0A349NIM0-F1
#
_entry.id   AF-A0A349NIM0-F1
#
_cell.length_a   1.000
_cell.length_b   1.000
_cell.length_c   1.000
_cell.angle_alpha   90.00
_cell.angle_beta   90.00
_cell.angle_gamma   90.00
#
_symmetry.space_group_name_H-M   'P 1'
#
loop_
_entity.id
_entity.type
_entity.pdbx_description
1 polymer ?
#
loop_
_entity_poly.entity_id
_entity_poly.type
_entity_poly.pdbx_seq_one_letter_code
_entity_poly.pdbx_strand_id
1 'polypeptide(L)'
;VICESEVNKAKGRMLGYEFITKQGGSIIPGSLGKSFRILDKIQYEEFVKQHYSRNHGKMKKLLMEDIPDTFINRQLNDSRYMAKKALEIFSHLVRERNNDEEAISKNIIATNGSITDRLKKEWGIKDVWNQIITPRFERMNQITGTHNYGEWVCKNGKRYFQINIPLSISMGFSKKRIDHRHHAMDAIIIACTTRNHINYLNNSMAVSKQKDQRNDLKNLLCTKKSTDDKGNYIWQFNKPWPTFTQDVHEELNSIIVSFKQNLRVINRMSNYYWHYINGQKVCSKQVKGDSWSIRKSLHKATVSGVVRLPERKTVKLAIALKDIRQICDKKKRHIIQDVIKSYSHYDEKTILKYFKDRKYIIEDCDFSKLEIYTLPQEAKWAASRVNIDTSFDQKAINSITDSGVRSILSGHLKKYDDENGKEHPEKAFSPEGLQDMNLHLKELNHGKAHKPILKVRKYEALGNKFNIGIRGSKDKKYVEADKGTNLFFAIYEDEEGNRTYNSIPFNIAVEHLKNLENIAPQRKEDGSKLLFTLSPNDLVYLPEEGEHVDKNQLDKNRIYKFVSCTGNRAYFIPENVASIICDKQEYTQLNKEEFNDQHICIKQFCIKIQIDQLGNLTSLASL
;
A
#
# COMPACT_ATOMS: atom_id res chain seq x y z
N VAL A 1 12.00 -31.58 -13.12
CA VAL A 1 11.12 -32.64 -13.68
C VAL A 1 10.16 -33.00 -12.57
N ILE A 2 8.91 -33.32 -12.89
CA ILE A 2 7.97 -33.83 -11.87
C ILE A 2 8.16 -35.34 -11.84
N CYS A 3 8.24 -35.90 -10.64
CA CYS A 3 8.35 -37.35 -10.43
C CYS A 3 7.71 -37.70 -9.09
N GLU A 4 7.41 -38.98 -8.92
CA GLU A 4 6.83 -39.56 -7.72
C GLU A 4 7.79 -39.40 -6.53
N SER A 5 7.22 -39.20 -5.33
CA SER A 5 8.01 -38.88 -4.14
C SER A 5 8.96 -40.00 -3.74
N GLU A 6 8.56 -41.24 -3.98
CA GLU A 6 9.28 -42.48 -3.70
C GLU A 6 10.46 -42.67 -4.66
N VAL A 7 10.25 -42.39 -5.95
CA VAL A 7 11.31 -42.37 -6.96
C VAL A 7 12.33 -41.28 -6.65
N ASN A 8 11.88 -40.09 -6.25
CA ASN A 8 12.76 -39.00 -5.83
C ASN A 8 13.57 -39.35 -4.56
N LYS A 9 12.97 -40.08 -3.61
CA LYS A 9 13.68 -40.59 -2.42
C LYS A 9 14.75 -41.61 -2.81
N ALA A 10 14.43 -42.56 -3.69
CA ALA A 10 15.36 -43.60 -4.14
C ALA A 10 16.53 -43.03 -4.95
N LYS A 11 16.29 -42.02 -5.79
CA LYS A 11 17.33 -41.27 -6.49
C LYS A 11 18.33 -40.62 -5.53
N GLY A 12 17.86 -40.13 -4.38
CA GLY A 12 18.70 -39.49 -3.39
C GLY A 12 19.54 -38.35 -3.98
N ARG A 13 20.87 -38.47 -3.86
CA ARG A 13 21.84 -37.43 -4.29
C ARG A 13 22.39 -37.63 -5.69
N MET A 14 22.03 -38.72 -6.38
CA MET A 14 22.50 -38.99 -7.74
C MET A 14 21.94 -37.98 -8.73
N LEU A 15 22.65 -37.75 -9.83
CA LEU A 15 22.09 -37.03 -10.97
C LEU A 15 20.94 -37.82 -11.60
N GLY A 16 20.08 -37.12 -12.35
CA GLY A 16 18.92 -37.76 -13.00
C GLY A 16 19.36 -38.87 -13.94
N TYR A 17 20.29 -38.57 -14.83
CA TYR A 17 20.84 -39.54 -15.78
C TYR A 17 21.69 -40.61 -15.09
N GLU A 18 22.52 -40.25 -14.10
CA GLU A 18 23.27 -41.21 -13.28
C GLU A 18 22.37 -42.25 -12.60
N PHE A 19 21.23 -41.81 -12.05
CA PHE A 19 20.25 -42.69 -11.43
C PHE A 19 19.61 -43.63 -12.45
N ILE A 20 19.24 -43.13 -13.62
CA ILE A 20 18.68 -43.94 -14.71
C ILE A 20 19.70 -44.96 -15.23
N THR A 21 20.97 -44.59 -15.34
CA THR A 21 22.04 -45.52 -15.77
C THR A 21 22.26 -46.63 -14.75
N LYS A 22 22.13 -46.35 -13.45
CA LYS A 22 22.36 -47.33 -12.37
C LYS A 22 21.14 -48.19 -12.04
N GLN A 23 19.94 -47.63 -12.16
CA GLN A 23 18.68 -48.24 -11.67
C GLN A 23 17.60 -48.30 -12.76
N GLY A 24 17.94 -48.04 -14.02
CA GLY A 24 17.01 -48.11 -15.15
C GLY A 24 16.40 -49.51 -15.28
N GLY A 25 15.09 -49.56 -15.54
CA GLY A 25 14.33 -50.81 -15.62
C GLY A 25 13.92 -51.42 -14.27
N SER A 26 14.44 -50.92 -13.14
CA SER A 26 14.03 -51.38 -11.80
C SER A 26 12.60 -50.96 -11.46
N ILE A 27 11.98 -51.69 -10.53
CA ILE A 27 10.64 -51.41 -10.01
C ILE A 27 10.77 -50.89 -8.58
N ILE A 28 10.29 -49.67 -8.36
CA ILE A 28 10.28 -49.05 -7.03
C ILE A 28 8.88 -49.22 -6.43
N PRO A 29 8.75 -49.90 -5.28
CA PRO A 29 7.47 -50.03 -4.59
C PRO A 29 7.05 -48.66 -4.05
N GLY A 30 5.82 -48.27 -4.38
CA GLY A 30 5.18 -47.04 -3.94
C GLY A 30 4.20 -47.26 -2.79
N SER A 31 3.70 -46.16 -2.24
CA SER A 31 2.61 -46.19 -1.27
C SER A 31 1.31 -46.72 -1.91
N LEU A 32 0.46 -47.42 -1.14
CA LEU A 32 -0.84 -47.96 -1.60
C LEU A 32 -0.75 -49.07 -2.68
N GLY A 33 0.29 -49.91 -2.66
CA GLY A 33 0.40 -51.08 -3.55
C GLY A 33 0.74 -50.74 -5.01
N LYS A 34 1.03 -49.48 -5.32
CA LYS A 34 1.50 -49.08 -6.65
C LYS A 34 2.99 -49.39 -6.81
N SER A 35 3.41 -49.77 -8.00
CA SER A 35 4.81 -50.05 -8.32
C SER A 35 5.22 -49.21 -9.53
N PHE A 36 6.34 -48.52 -9.44
CA PHE A 36 6.83 -47.59 -10.46
C PHE A 36 8.03 -48.19 -11.18
N ARG A 37 7.88 -48.49 -12.48
CA ARG A 37 9.00 -48.94 -13.32
C ARG A 37 9.80 -47.73 -13.78
N ILE A 38 11.09 -47.73 -13.50
CA ILE A 38 12.02 -46.69 -13.93
C ILE A 38 12.35 -46.89 -15.40
N LEU A 39 12.33 -45.80 -16.18
CA LEU A 39 12.73 -45.82 -17.60
C LEU A 39 14.14 -46.39 -17.73
N ASP A 40 14.37 -47.18 -18.76
CA ASP A 40 15.73 -47.54 -19.12
C ASP A 40 16.48 -46.34 -19.75
N LYS A 41 17.78 -46.51 -19.97
CA LYS A 41 18.64 -45.46 -20.51
C LYS A 41 18.14 -44.92 -21.86
N ILE A 42 17.71 -45.80 -22.75
CA ILE A 42 17.29 -45.45 -24.11
C ILE A 42 15.96 -44.69 -24.06
N GLN A 43 15.00 -45.22 -23.32
CA GLN A 43 13.68 -44.61 -23.10
C GLN A 43 13.80 -43.23 -22.45
N TYR A 44 14.70 -43.07 -21.48
CA TYR A 44 14.92 -41.78 -20.83
C TYR A 44 15.56 -40.75 -21.78
N GLU A 45 16.55 -41.17 -22.58
CA GLU A 45 17.17 -40.29 -23.57
C GLU A 45 16.18 -39.82 -24.63
N GLU A 46 15.37 -40.73 -25.16
CA GLU A 46 14.31 -40.41 -26.12
C GLU A 46 13.30 -39.46 -25.51
N PHE A 47 12.82 -39.75 -24.30
CA PHE A 47 11.91 -38.88 -23.55
C PHE A 47 12.49 -37.46 -23.40
N VAL A 48 13.75 -37.35 -22.99
CA VAL A 48 14.40 -36.05 -22.81
C VAL A 48 14.57 -35.31 -24.14
N LYS A 49 15.00 -35.99 -25.20
CA LYS A 49 15.19 -35.41 -26.54
C LYS A 49 13.85 -34.96 -27.14
N GLN A 50 12.79 -35.76 -26.99
CA GLN A 50 11.46 -35.44 -27.51
C GLN A 50 10.84 -34.23 -26.80
N HIS A 51 10.84 -34.23 -25.46
CA HIS A 51 10.12 -33.22 -24.67
C HIS A 51 10.91 -31.94 -24.40
N TYR A 52 12.25 -31.97 -24.48
CA TYR A 52 13.11 -30.81 -24.20
C TYR A 52 13.95 -30.36 -25.39
N SER A 53 13.69 -30.86 -26.60
CA SER A 53 14.35 -30.44 -27.86
C SER A 53 14.46 -28.92 -28.02
N ARG A 54 13.38 -28.18 -27.73
CA ARG A 54 13.31 -26.71 -27.82
C ARG A 54 14.03 -25.96 -26.69
N ASN A 55 14.45 -26.65 -25.63
CA ASN A 55 15.18 -26.09 -24.50
C ASN A 55 16.51 -26.82 -24.30
N HIS A 56 17.42 -26.57 -25.23
CA HIS A 56 18.75 -27.22 -25.29
C HIS A 56 19.52 -27.15 -23.96
N GLY A 57 19.41 -26.06 -23.21
CA GLY A 57 20.07 -25.92 -21.91
C GLY A 57 19.53 -26.88 -20.84
N LYS A 58 18.20 -27.09 -20.80
CA LYS A 58 17.57 -28.05 -19.89
C LYS A 58 17.82 -29.49 -20.34
N MET A 59 17.74 -29.76 -21.64
CA MET A 59 18.04 -31.06 -22.23
C MET A 59 19.46 -31.51 -21.89
N LYS A 60 20.46 -30.65 -22.13
CA LYS A 60 21.86 -30.93 -21.82
C LYS A 60 22.06 -31.28 -20.33
N LYS A 61 21.41 -30.55 -19.41
CA LYS A 61 21.50 -30.80 -17.95
C LYS A 61 20.85 -32.10 -17.51
N LEU A 62 19.77 -32.53 -18.15
CA LEU A 62 19.08 -33.76 -17.80
C LEU A 62 19.84 -35.02 -18.25
N LEU A 63 20.75 -34.89 -19.22
CA LEU A 63 21.59 -35.97 -19.76
C LEU A 63 23.04 -35.92 -19.25
N MET A 64 23.34 -35.13 -18.21
CA MET A 64 24.68 -35.10 -17.61
C MET A 64 24.89 -36.29 -16.69
N GLU A 65 25.99 -37.02 -16.89
CA GLU A 65 26.45 -38.09 -15.98
C GLU A 65 27.13 -37.53 -14.73
N ASP A 66 27.84 -36.40 -14.86
CA ASP A 66 28.57 -35.73 -13.77
C ASP A 66 28.30 -34.22 -13.75
N ILE A 67 28.47 -33.61 -12.56
CA ILE A 67 28.40 -32.15 -12.39
C ILE A 67 29.77 -31.55 -12.69
N PRO A 68 29.91 -30.65 -13.68
CA PRO A 68 31.19 -29.99 -13.96
C PRO A 68 31.68 -29.15 -12.76
N ASP A 69 32.98 -29.17 -12.46
CA ASP A 69 33.58 -28.37 -11.38
C ASP A 69 33.34 -26.86 -11.55
N THR A 70 33.30 -26.39 -12.78
CA THR A 70 32.97 -24.98 -13.12
C THR A 70 31.52 -24.60 -12.77
N PHE A 71 30.60 -25.57 -12.70
CA PHE A 71 29.22 -25.35 -12.28
C PHE A 71 29.11 -25.28 -10.76
N ILE A 72 29.93 -26.04 -10.04
CA ILE A 72 30.03 -26.03 -8.58
C ILE A 72 30.63 -24.70 -8.10
N ASN A 73 31.62 -24.17 -8.84
CA ASN A 73 32.30 -22.92 -8.52
C ASN A 73 31.54 -21.65 -8.94
N ARG A 74 30.47 -21.75 -9.77
CA ARG A 74 29.66 -20.59 -10.17
C ARG A 74 28.57 -20.29 -9.15
N GLN A 75 28.64 -19.13 -8.49
CA GLN A 75 27.56 -18.69 -7.63
C GLN A 75 26.43 -18.01 -8.44
N LEU A 76 25.18 -18.11 -7.95
CA LEU A 76 24.04 -17.36 -8.51
C LEU A 76 24.31 -15.83 -8.57
N ASN A 77 25.12 -15.30 -7.65
CA ASN A 77 25.49 -13.89 -7.61
C ASN A 77 26.42 -13.49 -8.75
N ASP A 78 27.23 -14.41 -9.26
CA ASP A 78 28.14 -14.15 -10.38
C ASP A 78 27.39 -13.99 -11.72
N SER A 79 26.08 -14.28 -11.73
CA SER A 79 25.24 -14.23 -12.93
C SER A 79 24.30 -13.02 -13.01
N ARG A 80 24.00 -12.35 -11.89
CA ARG A 80 23.06 -11.21 -11.87
C ARG A 80 23.80 -9.90 -12.11
N TYR A 81 23.35 -9.12 -13.09
CA TYR A 81 24.00 -7.88 -13.52
C TYR A 81 24.28 -6.90 -12.37
N MET A 82 23.30 -6.64 -11.49
CA MET A 82 23.48 -5.74 -10.33
C MET A 82 24.51 -6.26 -9.33
N ALA A 83 24.54 -7.58 -9.07
CA ALA A 83 25.53 -8.17 -8.18
C ALA A 83 26.92 -8.08 -8.79
N LYS A 84 27.08 -8.37 -10.08
CA LYS A 84 28.34 -8.20 -10.81
C LYS A 84 28.85 -6.75 -10.76
N LYS A 85 27.97 -5.77 -10.99
CA LYS A 85 28.32 -4.35 -10.90
C LYS A 85 28.67 -3.90 -9.49
N ALA A 86 27.97 -4.39 -8.46
CA ALA A 86 28.33 -4.13 -7.08
C ALA A 86 29.70 -4.71 -6.73
N LEU A 87 29.97 -5.97 -7.12
CA LEU A 87 31.28 -6.62 -6.94
C LEU A 87 32.39 -5.83 -7.63
N GLU A 88 32.17 -5.36 -8.85
CA GLU A 88 33.10 -4.50 -9.59
C GLU A 88 33.39 -3.20 -8.83
N ILE A 89 32.35 -2.47 -8.42
CA ILE A 89 32.50 -1.19 -7.69
C ILE A 89 33.21 -1.41 -6.35
N PHE A 90 32.75 -2.36 -5.54
CA PHE A 90 33.34 -2.63 -4.24
C PHE A 90 34.78 -3.15 -4.35
N SER A 91 35.13 -3.88 -5.42
CA SER A 91 36.49 -4.37 -5.62
C SER A 91 37.48 -3.21 -5.71
N HIS A 92 37.10 -2.08 -6.29
CA HIS A 92 37.96 -0.90 -6.32
C HIS A 92 38.21 -0.29 -4.93
N LEU A 93 37.30 -0.51 -3.97
CA LEU A 93 37.40 0.04 -2.62
C LEU A 93 38.29 -0.78 -1.69
N VAL A 94 38.37 -2.11 -1.89
CA VAL A 94 39.01 -3.04 -0.94
C VAL A 94 40.22 -3.80 -1.51
N ARG A 95 40.64 -3.47 -2.74
CA ARG A 95 41.77 -4.10 -3.42
C ARG A 95 43.09 -3.77 -2.72
N GLU A 96 43.90 -4.80 -2.49
CA GLU A 96 45.26 -4.64 -1.99
C GLU A 96 46.21 -4.23 -3.12
N ARG A 97 47.23 -3.42 -2.78
CA ARG A 97 48.23 -2.95 -3.77
C ARG A 97 49.09 -4.09 -4.31
N ASN A 98 49.31 -5.12 -3.50
CA ASN A 98 50.12 -6.28 -3.84
C ASN A 98 49.24 -7.53 -3.72
N ASN A 99 49.34 -8.45 -4.69
CA ASN A 99 48.75 -9.80 -4.59
C ASN A 99 47.20 -9.84 -4.68
N ASP A 100 46.59 -8.98 -5.52
CA ASP A 100 45.15 -8.93 -5.82
C ASP A 100 44.91 -8.49 -7.29
N GLU A 101 45.38 -9.31 -8.23
CA GLU A 101 45.38 -9.04 -9.69
C GLU A 101 44.08 -9.47 -10.39
N GLU A 102 43.19 -10.17 -9.70
CA GLU A 102 41.94 -10.65 -10.28
C GLU A 102 40.93 -9.52 -10.53
N ALA A 103 39.93 -9.78 -11.38
CA ALA A 103 38.87 -8.81 -11.69
C ALA A 103 38.00 -8.46 -10.47
N ILE A 104 37.86 -9.41 -9.53
CA ILE A 104 37.15 -9.24 -8.26
C ILE A 104 38.18 -9.36 -7.14
N SER A 105 38.16 -8.42 -6.20
CA SER A 105 39.10 -8.44 -5.09
C SER A 105 38.91 -9.67 -4.20
N LYS A 106 40.03 -10.29 -3.78
CA LYS A 106 40.06 -11.33 -2.75
C LYS A 106 39.61 -10.86 -1.37
N ASN A 107 39.22 -9.59 -1.16
CA ASN A 107 38.65 -9.12 0.10
C ASN A 107 37.12 -9.05 0.05
N ILE A 108 36.52 -9.46 -1.07
CA ILE A 108 35.08 -9.53 -1.23
C ILE A 108 34.63 -10.99 -1.20
N ILE A 109 33.55 -11.22 -0.46
CA ILE A 109 32.91 -12.53 -0.36
C ILE A 109 31.49 -12.40 -0.87
N ALA A 110 31.20 -13.01 -2.01
CA ALA A 110 29.84 -13.17 -2.49
C ALA A 110 29.17 -14.34 -1.77
N THR A 111 27.96 -14.13 -1.26
CA THR A 111 27.14 -15.17 -0.61
C THR A 111 25.69 -15.08 -1.06
N ASN A 112 25.00 -16.23 -1.12
CA ASN A 112 23.63 -16.29 -1.60
C ASN A 112 22.62 -16.52 -0.44
N GLY A 113 21.35 -16.25 -0.74
CA GLY A 113 20.27 -16.39 0.25
C GLY A 113 20.19 -17.78 0.87
N SER A 114 20.38 -18.85 0.08
CA SER A 114 20.31 -20.23 0.59
C SER A 114 21.38 -20.56 1.62
N ILE A 115 22.60 -20.04 1.46
CA ILE A 115 23.68 -20.20 2.43
C ILE A 115 23.32 -19.50 3.73
N THR A 116 22.92 -18.22 3.65
CA THR A 116 22.54 -17.44 4.84
C THR A 116 21.32 -18.04 5.56
N ASP A 117 20.34 -18.57 4.83
CA ASP A 117 19.16 -19.23 5.40
C ASP A 117 19.50 -20.54 6.12
N ARG A 118 20.50 -21.26 5.63
CA ARG A 118 21.02 -22.45 6.30
C ARG A 118 21.79 -22.07 7.56
N LEU A 119 22.73 -21.13 7.48
CA LEU A 119 23.49 -20.67 8.64
C LEU A 119 22.58 -20.11 9.75
N LYS A 120 21.53 -19.34 9.41
CA LYS A 120 20.52 -18.89 10.39
C LYS A 120 19.84 -20.03 11.12
N LYS A 121 19.57 -21.15 10.44
CA LYS A 121 18.98 -22.35 11.06
C LYS A 121 20.00 -23.02 11.99
N GLU A 122 21.21 -23.25 11.48
CA GLU A 122 22.24 -24.02 12.19
C GLU A 122 22.79 -23.27 13.41
N TRP A 123 22.88 -21.94 13.34
CA TRP A 123 23.31 -21.09 14.46
C TRP A 123 22.19 -20.75 15.46
N GLY A 124 20.95 -21.20 15.22
CA GLY A 124 19.82 -20.97 16.14
C GLY A 124 19.17 -19.58 16.02
N ILE A 125 19.49 -18.81 14.98
CA ILE A 125 19.02 -17.43 14.79
C ILE A 125 17.56 -17.38 14.35
N LYS A 126 17.04 -18.46 13.76
CA LYS A 126 15.59 -18.61 13.53
C LYS A 126 14.79 -18.61 14.83
N ASP A 127 15.34 -19.17 15.90
CA ASP A 127 14.67 -19.21 17.21
C ASP A 127 14.71 -17.83 17.88
N VAL A 128 15.85 -17.14 17.79
CA VAL A 128 15.98 -15.73 18.20
C VAL A 128 14.96 -14.85 17.46
N TRP A 129 14.86 -15.01 16.14
CA TRP A 129 13.88 -14.25 15.36
C TRP A 129 12.44 -14.55 15.75
N ASN A 130 12.11 -15.82 16.04
CA ASN A 130 10.78 -16.18 16.54
C ASN A 130 10.47 -15.46 17.86
N GLN A 131 11.42 -15.41 18.81
CA GLN A 131 11.24 -14.68 20.07
C GLN A 131 10.94 -13.20 19.85
N ILE A 132 11.67 -12.54 18.94
CA ILE A 132 11.50 -11.12 18.64
C ILE A 132 10.11 -10.82 18.06
N ILE A 133 9.56 -11.71 17.22
CA ILE A 133 8.26 -11.48 16.58
C ILE A 133 7.07 -12.03 17.37
N THR A 134 7.29 -12.94 18.32
CA THR A 134 6.25 -13.58 19.14
C THR A 134 5.25 -12.59 19.75
N PRO A 135 5.68 -11.46 20.35
CA PRO A 135 4.75 -10.51 20.98
C PRO A 135 3.62 -10.04 20.05
N ARG A 136 3.89 -9.86 18.74
CA ARG A 136 2.86 -9.47 17.77
C ARG A 136 1.82 -10.57 17.53
N PHE A 137 2.22 -11.84 17.55
CA PHE A 137 1.28 -12.96 17.41
C PHE A 137 0.46 -13.18 18.69
N GLU A 138 1.05 -12.96 19.86
CA GLU A 138 0.32 -12.95 21.13
C GLU A 138 -0.74 -11.83 21.14
N ARG A 139 -0.36 -10.63 20.69
CA ARG A 139 -1.32 -9.52 20.52
C ARG A 139 -2.44 -9.86 19.55
N MET A 140 -2.14 -10.54 18.44
CA MET A 140 -3.18 -11.01 17.49
C MET A 140 -4.17 -12.00 18.12
N ASN A 141 -3.68 -12.91 18.97
CA ASN A 141 -4.55 -13.81 19.73
C ASN A 141 -5.46 -13.03 20.69
N GLN A 142 -4.94 -12.01 21.37
CA GLN A 142 -5.72 -11.13 22.26
C GLN A 142 -6.80 -10.36 21.49
N ILE A 143 -6.43 -9.73 20.37
CA ILE A 143 -7.37 -8.93 19.53
C ILE A 143 -8.50 -9.81 18.99
N THR A 144 -8.19 -11.03 18.54
CA THR A 144 -9.18 -11.93 17.93
C THR A 144 -9.94 -12.80 18.94
N GLY A 145 -9.47 -12.90 20.18
CA GLY A 145 -9.98 -13.84 21.17
C GLY A 145 -9.78 -15.31 20.76
N THR A 146 -8.76 -15.61 19.95
CA THR A 146 -8.47 -16.96 19.44
C THR A 146 -7.04 -17.39 19.72
N HIS A 147 -6.72 -18.66 19.46
CA HIS A 147 -5.35 -19.21 19.49
C HIS A 147 -4.82 -19.49 18.06
N ASN A 148 -5.45 -18.91 17.04
CA ASN A 148 -5.16 -19.22 15.64
C ASN A 148 -3.78 -18.73 15.19
N TYR A 149 -3.18 -17.77 15.91
CA TYR A 149 -1.88 -17.18 15.60
C TYR A 149 -0.72 -17.82 16.36
N GLY A 150 -1.00 -18.83 17.20
CA GLY A 150 0.00 -19.64 17.89
C GLY A 150 -0.33 -19.87 19.35
N GLU A 151 0.48 -20.71 20.00
CA GLU A 151 0.31 -21.09 21.40
C GLU A 151 1.66 -21.43 22.04
N TRP A 152 1.74 -21.35 23.37
CA TRP A 152 2.91 -21.78 24.13
C TRP A 152 2.93 -23.31 24.24
N VAL A 153 4.00 -23.94 23.75
CA VAL A 153 4.15 -25.40 23.76
C VAL A 153 5.43 -25.78 24.50
N CYS A 154 5.38 -26.88 25.25
CA CYS A 154 6.54 -27.52 25.85
C CYS A 154 6.91 -28.77 25.06
N LYS A 155 8.09 -28.79 24.42
CA LYS A 155 8.65 -30.02 23.81
C LYS A 155 10.05 -30.26 24.33
N ASN A 156 10.35 -31.50 24.73
CA ASN A 156 11.66 -31.92 25.23
C ASN A 156 12.21 -31.00 26.34
N GLY A 157 11.34 -30.60 27.28
CA GLY A 157 11.70 -29.72 28.41
C GLY A 157 11.90 -28.24 28.06
N LYS A 158 11.73 -27.83 26.79
CA LYS A 158 11.83 -26.43 26.35
C LYS A 158 10.44 -25.85 26.06
N ARG A 159 10.13 -24.73 26.71
CA ARG A 159 8.93 -23.92 26.46
C ARG A 159 9.23 -22.89 25.36
N TYR A 160 8.42 -22.87 24.31
CA TYR A 160 8.51 -21.87 23.24
C TYR A 160 7.13 -21.59 22.64
N PHE A 161 6.96 -20.40 22.06
CA PHE A 161 5.73 -20.04 21.37
C PHE A 161 5.74 -20.62 19.95
N GLN A 162 4.81 -21.54 19.65
CA GLN A 162 4.64 -22.11 18.33
C GLN A 162 3.73 -21.20 17.50
N ILE A 163 4.33 -20.35 16.66
CA ILE A 163 3.59 -19.48 15.73
C ILE A 163 2.85 -20.31 14.69
N ASN A 164 1.52 -20.22 14.72
CA ASN A 164 0.61 -20.78 13.73
C ASN A 164 0.13 -19.67 12.79
N ILE A 165 -0.10 -20.00 11.52
CA ILE A 165 -0.62 -19.04 10.53
C ILE A 165 -1.94 -19.61 10.00
N PRO A 166 -3.06 -18.91 10.17
CA PRO A 166 -4.34 -19.32 9.61
C PRO A 166 -4.25 -19.59 8.10
N LEU A 167 -4.94 -20.62 7.62
CA LEU A 167 -4.97 -21.00 6.20
C LEU A 167 -5.36 -19.82 5.29
N SER A 168 -6.29 -18.98 5.74
CA SER A 168 -6.77 -17.80 5.02
C SER A 168 -5.68 -16.79 4.67
N ILE A 169 -4.63 -16.68 5.48
CA ILE A 169 -3.50 -15.75 5.27
C ILE A 169 -2.19 -16.46 4.94
N SER A 170 -2.17 -17.80 4.91
CA SER A 170 -0.95 -18.60 4.72
C SER A 170 -0.28 -18.38 3.35
N MET A 171 -1.06 -18.05 2.32
CA MET A 171 -0.57 -17.88 0.96
C MET A 171 0.27 -16.61 0.85
N GLY A 172 1.56 -16.77 0.57
CA GLY A 172 2.48 -15.63 0.38
C GLY A 172 2.99 -14.99 1.67
N PHE A 173 2.56 -15.48 2.85
CA PHE A 173 3.01 -14.95 4.13
C PHE A 173 4.47 -15.31 4.43
N SER A 174 5.22 -14.36 5.00
CA SER A 174 6.60 -14.57 5.41
C SER A 174 6.82 -14.07 6.83
N LYS A 175 6.96 -14.99 7.79
CA LYS A 175 7.33 -14.70 9.21
C LYS A 175 8.57 -13.82 9.33
N LYS A 176 9.48 -13.90 8.37
CA LYS A 176 10.70 -13.10 8.33
C LYS A 176 10.41 -11.63 8.00
N ARG A 177 9.46 -11.36 7.11
CA ARG A 177 9.30 -10.04 6.47
C ARG A 177 8.26 -9.14 7.14
N ILE A 178 7.66 -9.58 8.24
CA ILE A 178 6.71 -8.77 9.01
C ILE A 178 7.40 -7.65 9.79
N ASP A 179 8.71 -7.78 10.07
CA ASP A 179 9.49 -6.83 10.86
C ASP A 179 10.76 -6.41 10.07
N HIS A 180 11.04 -5.10 10.00
CA HIS A 180 12.12 -4.50 9.21
C HIS A 180 13.52 -4.94 9.67
N ARG A 181 13.68 -5.30 10.94
CA ARG A 181 14.96 -5.71 11.54
C ARG A 181 15.52 -7.01 10.95
N HIS A 182 14.73 -7.72 10.14
CA HIS A 182 15.21 -8.91 9.41
C HIS A 182 16.36 -8.59 8.44
N HIS A 183 16.46 -7.35 7.97
CA HIS A 183 17.59 -6.90 7.15
C HIS A 183 18.89 -6.86 7.97
N ALA A 184 18.84 -6.35 9.20
CA ALA A 184 19.98 -6.38 10.11
C ALA A 184 20.33 -7.82 10.51
N MET A 185 19.32 -8.67 10.78
CA MET A 185 19.54 -10.09 11.02
C MET A 185 20.29 -10.75 9.86
N ASP A 186 19.89 -10.50 8.60
CA ASP A 186 20.62 -11.03 7.44
C ASP A 186 22.05 -10.47 7.36
N ALA A 187 22.24 -9.18 7.63
CA ALA A 187 23.55 -8.52 7.60
C ALA A 187 24.53 -9.12 8.62
N ILE A 188 24.08 -9.38 9.85
CA ILE A 188 24.91 -10.03 10.89
C ILE A 188 25.39 -11.41 10.43
N ILE A 189 24.48 -12.18 9.81
CA ILE A 189 24.81 -13.52 9.30
C ILE A 189 25.80 -13.45 8.15
N ILE A 190 25.60 -12.49 7.24
CA ILE A 190 26.54 -12.25 6.13
C ILE A 190 27.91 -11.87 6.67
N ALA A 191 28.00 -10.98 7.66
CA ALA A 191 29.25 -10.55 8.27
C ALA A 191 30.01 -11.72 8.95
N CYS A 192 29.28 -12.65 9.57
CA CYS A 192 29.88 -13.84 10.19
C CYS A 192 30.14 -14.99 9.19
N THR A 193 29.68 -14.86 7.94
CA THR A 193 29.87 -15.89 6.91
C THR A 193 31.27 -15.78 6.33
N THR A 194 31.96 -16.91 6.20
CA THR A 194 33.34 -16.98 5.71
C THR A 194 33.39 -17.75 4.40
N ARG A 195 34.51 -17.68 3.67
CA ARG A 195 34.74 -18.52 2.48
C ARG A 195 34.61 -20.00 2.78
N ASN A 196 35.10 -20.44 3.94
CA ASN A 196 35.01 -21.83 4.38
C ASN A 196 33.55 -22.27 4.55
N HIS A 197 32.70 -21.41 5.16
CA HIS A 197 31.26 -21.67 5.25
C HIS A 197 30.64 -21.88 3.86
N ILE A 198 30.96 -21.01 2.90
CA ILE A 198 30.42 -21.05 1.54
C ILE A 198 30.90 -22.31 0.80
N ASN A 199 32.21 -22.57 0.81
CA ASN A 199 32.81 -23.72 0.15
C ASN A 199 32.26 -25.02 0.73
N TYR A 200 32.19 -25.14 2.05
CA TYR A 200 31.63 -26.31 2.71
C TYR A 200 30.16 -26.50 2.33
N LEU A 201 29.34 -25.45 2.37
CA LEU A 201 27.91 -25.56 2.09
C LEU A 201 27.60 -25.87 0.62
N ASN A 202 28.32 -25.25 -0.33
CA ASN A 202 28.18 -25.54 -1.76
C ASN A 202 28.63 -26.97 -2.10
N ASN A 203 29.73 -27.43 -1.49
CA ASN A 203 30.30 -28.75 -1.77
C ASN A 203 29.75 -29.86 -0.86
N SER A 204 28.91 -29.53 0.13
CA SER A 204 28.33 -30.49 1.08
C SER A 204 27.45 -31.56 0.44
N MET A 205 27.01 -31.35 -0.81
CA MET A 205 26.14 -32.29 -1.55
C MET A 205 26.79 -32.84 -2.82
N ALA A 206 27.94 -32.30 -3.24
CA ALA A 206 28.65 -32.78 -4.42
C ALA A 206 29.34 -34.13 -4.11
N VAL A 207 29.24 -35.07 -5.06
CA VAL A 207 30.05 -36.30 -5.08
C VAL A 207 31.40 -35.91 -5.69
N SER A 208 32.27 -35.24 -4.92
CA SER A 208 33.58 -34.82 -5.41
C SER A 208 34.68 -35.82 -5.00
N LYS A 209 35.77 -35.86 -5.79
CA LYS A 209 37.00 -36.61 -5.48
C LYS A 209 37.78 -36.03 -4.27
N GLN A 210 37.38 -34.87 -3.73
CA GLN A 210 38.05 -34.17 -2.63
C GLN A 210 37.37 -34.45 -1.28
N LYS A 211 37.30 -35.73 -0.91
CA LYS A 211 36.64 -36.16 0.34
C LYS A 211 37.36 -35.65 1.60
N ASP A 212 38.68 -35.54 1.53
CA ASP A 212 39.53 -35.16 2.68
C ASP A 212 39.39 -33.67 3.03
N GLN A 213 39.57 -32.77 2.06
CA GLN A 213 39.36 -31.32 2.26
C GLN A 213 37.96 -30.99 2.79
N ARG A 214 36.95 -31.76 2.38
CA ARG A 214 35.59 -31.62 2.89
C ARG A 214 35.45 -32.07 4.35
N ASN A 215 36.12 -33.17 4.73
CA ASN A 215 36.14 -33.63 6.11
C ASN A 215 36.89 -32.64 7.01
N ASP A 216 37.95 -32.02 6.51
CA ASP A 216 38.70 -30.98 7.22
C ASP A 216 37.83 -29.74 7.46
N LEU A 217 37.17 -29.23 6.42
CA LEU A 217 36.23 -28.11 6.55
C LEU A 217 35.07 -28.44 7.50
N LYS A 218 34.58 -29.69 7.48
CA LYS A 218 33.53 -30.15 8.38
C LYS A 218 33.98 -30.17 9.83
N ASN A 219 35.19 -30.66 10.11
CA ASN A 219 35.74 -30.70 11.47
C ASN A 219 36.07 -29.28 11.99
N LEU A 220 36.47 -28.38 11.09
CA LEU A 220 36.71 -26.97 11.41
C LEU A 220 35.40 -26.24 11.77
N LEU A 221 34.35 -26.45 10.97
CA LEU A 221 33.10 -25.67 11.05
C LEU A 221 32.02 -26.31 11.92
N CYS A 222 32.11 -27.61 12.21
CA CYS A 222 31.08 -28.34 12.92
C CYS A 222 31.65 -29.19 14.05
N THR A 223 30.87 -29.32 15.13
CA THR A 223 31.12 -30.23 16.25
C THR A 223 30.14 -31.40 16.23
N LYS A 224 30.55 -32.55 16.77
CA LYS A 224 29.70 -33.74 16.91
C LYS A 224 28.76 -33.54 18.09
N LYS A 225 27.44 -33.65 17.87
CA LYS A 225 26.44 -33.44 18.92
C LYS A 225 25.90 -34.76 19.49
N SER A 226 25.48 -35.67 18.62
CA SER A 226 24.90 -36.97 18.98
C SER A 226 24.96 -37.93 17.79
N THR A 227 24.50 -39.17 17.96
CA THR A 227 24.24 -40.12 16.87
C THR A 227 22.74 -40.18 16.57
N ASP A 228 22.37 -40.34 15.30
CA ASP A 228 20.99 -40.64 14.90
C ASP A 228 20.63 -42.10 15.20
N ASP A 229 19.35 -42.45 15.02
CA ASP A 229 18.81 -43.81 15.25
C ASP A 229 19.45 -44.88 14.34
N LYS A 230 20.26 -44.46 13.34
CA LYS A 230 20.98 -45.31 12.38
C LYS A 230 22.49 -45.32 12.65
N GLY A 231 22.95 -44.75 13.77
CA GLY A 231 24.36 -44.71 14.16
C GLY A 231 25.21 -43.65 13.44
N ASN A 232 24.62 -42.75 12.65
CA ASN A 232 25.36 -41.67 12.00
C ASN A 232 25.51 -40.47 12.93
N TYR A 233 26.68 -39.86 12.95
CA TYR A 233 26.92 -38.63 13.70
C TYR A 233 26.07 -37.46 13.16
N ILE A 234 25.35 -36.81 14.07
CA ILE A 234 24.70 -35.52 13.87
C ILE A 234 25.70 -34.41 14.17
N TRP A 235 25.98 -33.60 13.15
CA TRP A 235 26.93 -32.50 13.22
C TRP A 235 26.20 -31.19 13.39
N GLN A 236 26.68 -30.36 14.31
CA GLN A 236 26.15 -29.02 14.57
C GLN A 236 27.20 -28.00 14.17
N PHE A 237 26.81 -26.95 13.43
CA PHE A 237 27.73 -25.86 13.13
C PHE A 237 28.16 -25.14 14.41
N ASN A 238 29.44 -24.82 14.48
CA ASN A 238 30.00 -23.97 15.51
C ASN A 238 29.44 -22.56 15.31
N LYS A 239 28.94 -21.97 16.40
CA LYS A 239 28.56 -20.56 16.40
C LYS A 239 29.83 -19.71 16.24
N PRO A 240 29.72 -18.49 15.68
CA PRO A 240 30.85 -17.56 15.61
C PRO A 240 31.54 -17.33 16.96
N TRP A 241 30.76 -17.24 18.03
CA TRP A 241 31.21 -17.22 19.43
C TRP A 241 30.11 -17.77 20.37
N PRO A 242 30.40 -18.07 21.65
CA PRO A 242 29.47 -18.78 22.54
C PRO A 242 28.12 -18.09 22.76
N THR A 243 28.13 -16.77 23.00
CA THR A 243 26.95 -15.93 23.28
C THR A 243 26.27 -15.38 22.03
N PHE A 244 26.67 -15.81 20.82
CA PHE A 244 26.21 -15.24 19.55
C PHE A 244 24.69 -15.07 19.43
N THR A 245 23.90 -16.03 19.94
CA THR A 245 22.43 -15.95 19.89
C THR A 245 21.85 -14.89 20.82
N GLN A 246 22.47 -14.68 21.99
CA GLN A 246 22.08 -13.70 22.99
C GLN A 246 22.42 -12.30 22.48
N ASP A 247 23.66 -12.12 22.01
CA ASP A 247 24.14 -10.84 21.51
C ASP A 247 23.32 -10.41 20.28
N VAL A 248 23.00 -11.32 19.36
CA VAL A 248 22.10 -11.03 18.22
C VAL A 248 20.70 -10.62 18.69
N HIS A 249 20.17 -11.25 19.74
CA HIS A 249 18.85 -10.90 20.28
C HIS A 249 18.84 -9.49 20.86
N GLU A 250 19.85 -9.14 21.66
CA GLU A 250 20.01 -7.82 22.28
C GLU A 250 20.21 -6.73 21.22
N GLU A 251 21.14 -6.96 20.29
CA GLU A 251 21.43 -6.02 19.20
C GLU A 251 20.20 -5.76 18.34
N LEU A 252 19.48 -6.82 17.90
CA LEU A 252 18.28 -6.63 17.10
C LEU A 252 17.17 -5.86 17.85
N ASN A 253 17.04 -6.01 19.16
CA ASN A 253 16.06 -5.24 19.93
C ASN A 253 16.50 -3.79 20.21
N SER A 254 17.78 -3.48 20.09
CA SER A 254 18.32 -2.13 20.26
C SER A 254 18.18 -1.25 19.00
N ILE A 255 18.02 -1.86 17.82
CA ILE A 255 18.00 -1.16 16.53
C ILE A 255 16.74 -0.31 16.37
N ILE A 256 16.95 0.95 15.96
CA ILE A 256 15.90 1.84 15.45
C ILE A 256 15.98 1.84 13.92
N VAL A 257 14.89 1.54 13.22
CA VAL A 257 14.88 1.46 11.76
C VAL A 257 14.88 2.87 11.16
N SER A 258 15.90 3.16 10.35
CA SER A 258 15.95 4.39 9.56
C SER A 258 15.13 4.29 8.29
N PHE A 259 14.30 5.31 8.04
CA PHE A 259 13.46 5.38 6.85
C PHE A 259 13.92 6.51 5.94
N LYS A 260 14.19 6.19 4.68
CA LYS A 260 14.49 7.21 3.68
C LYS A 260 13.25 8.07 3.42
N GLN A 261 13.37 9.35 3.71
CA GLN A 261 12.31 10.32 3.48
C GLN A 261 12.54 11.06 2.15
N ASN A 262 11.46 11.25 1.39
CA ASN A 262 11.47 12.04 0.15
C ASN A 262 10.60 13.30 0.34
N LEU A 263 11.05 14.19 1.23
CA LEU A 263 10.30 15.39 1.62
C LEU A 263 10.42 16.55 0.62
N ARG A 264 11.33 16.46 -0.36
CA ARG A 264 11.54 17.54 -1.33
C ARG A 264 10.31 17.72 -2.22
N VAL A 265 9.59 18.82 -1.99
CA VAL A 265 8.35 19.20 -2.70
C VAL A 265 8.64 19.92 -4.02
N ILE A 266 9.53 20.90 -3.97
CA ILE A 266 9.97 21.69 -5.13
C ILE A 266 11.47 21.54 -5.37
N ASN A 267 11.92 21.74 -6.60
CA ASN A 267 13.34 21.81 -6.96
C ASN A 267 13.57 22.87 -8.04
N ARG A 268 14.73 23.51 -8.04
CA ARG A 268 15.09 24.44 -9.12
C ARG A 268 15.23 23.67 -10.44
N MET A 269 14.63 24.21 -11.48
CA MET A 269 14.71 23.66 -12.83
C MET A 269 16.06 23.98 -13.47
N SER A 270 16.60 23.01 -14.19
CA SER A 270 17.81 23.14 -15.01
C SER A 270 17.48 22.80 -16.47
N ASN A 271 16.34 23.30 -16.96
CA ASN A 271 15.87 22.99 -18.31
C ASN A 271 16.70 23.75 -19.34
N TYR A 272 17.09 23.04 -20.38
CA TYR A 272 17.72 23.59 -21.57
C TYR A 272 16.79 23.37 -22.76
N TYR A 273 16.71 24.35 -23.64
CA TYR A 273 15.93 24.26 -24.87
C TYR A 273 16.77 24.70 -26.06
N TRP A 274 16.46 24.11 -27.20
CA TRP A 274 17.06 24.48 -28.47
C TRP A 274 16.20 25.55 -29.14
N HIS A 275 16.81 26.62 -29.60
CA HIS A 275 16.15 27.64 -30.42
C HIS A 275 17.14 28.25 -31.42
N TYR A 276 16.63 28.98 -32.40
CA TYR A 276 17.46 29.62 -33.41
C TYR A 276 17.73 31.07 -33.03
N ILE A 277 19.01 31.45 -33.01
CA ILE A 277 19.46 32.84 -32.93
C ILE A 277 20.25 33.09 -34.21
N ASN A 278 19.85 34.08 -35.01
CA ASN A 278 20.51 34.43 -36.28
C ASN A 278 20.71 33.22 -37.23
N GLY A 279 19.71 32.34 -37.33
CA GLY A 279 19.76 31.15 -38.20
C GLY A 279 20.59 29.97 -37.66
N GLN A 280 21.29 30.12 -36.53
CA GLN A 280 22.03 29.04 -35.88
C GLN A 280 21.24 28.44 -34.72
N LYS A 281 21.23 27.10 -34.62
CA LYS A 281 20.54 26.36 -33.55
C LYS A 281 21.40 26.37 -32.28
N VAL A 282 20.96 27.06 -31.25
CA VAL A 282 21.68 27.22 -29.97
C VAL A 282 20.90 26.54 -28.85
N CYS A 283 21.62 25.81 -27.98
CA CYS A 283 21.08 25.26 -26.74
C CYS A 283 21.25 26.30 -25.62
N SER A 284 20.15 26.75 -25.03
CA SER A 284 20.18 27.77 -23.97
C SER A 284 19.37 27.34 -22.77
N LYS A 285 19.81 27.78 -21.59
CA LYS A 285 19.12 27.54 -20.33
C LYS A 285 17.83 28.36 -20.28
N GLN A 286 16.74 27.75 -19.88
CA GLN A 286 15.48 28.45 -19.64
C GLN A 286 15.60 29.32 -18.39
N VAL A 287 15.58 30.65 -18.58
CA VAL A 287 15.67 31.65 -17.49
C VAL A 287 14.34 32.37 -17.20
N LYS A 288 13.32 32.20 -18.05
CA LYS A 288 12.04 32.89 -17.92
C LYS A 288 11.09 32.14 -16.98
N GLY A 289 10.61 32.84 -15.94
CA GLY A 289 9.66 32.36 -14.92
C GLY A 289 10.33 31.88 -13.62
N ASP A 290 9.52 31.50 -12.62
CA ASP A 290 9.99 31.18 -11.25
C ASP A 290 10.94 29.96 -11.16
N SER A 291 11.11 29.22 -12.27
CA SER A 291 12.09 28.14 -12.40
C SER A 291 11.97 27.03 -11.35
N TRP A 292 10.77 26.80 -10.81
CA TRP A 292 10.48 25.71 -9.87
C TRP A 292 9.80 24.51 -10.55
N SER A 293 10.34 23.31 -10.34
CA SER A 293 9.69 22.04 -10.64
C SER A 293 9.00 21.48 -9.40
N ILE A 294 7.78 20.96 -9.58
CA ILE A 294 6.99 20.35 -8.50
C ILE A 294 7.16 18.83 -8.60
N ARG A 295 7.46 18.16 -7.49
CA ARG A 295 7.90 16.75 -7.45
C ARG A 295 6.79 15.74 -7.23
N LYS A 296 5.56 16.18 -7.00
CA LYS A 296 4.37 15.32 -6.91
C LYS A 296 3.20 15.94 -7.66
N SER A 297 2.20 15.10 -7.95
CA SER A 297 0.92 15.54 -8.51
C SER A 297 0.27 16.58 -7.59
N LEU A 298 -0.28 17.66 -8.14
CA LEU A 298 -0.98 18.68 -7.35
C LEU A 298 -2.44 18.30 -7.10
N HIS A 299 -3.08 17.70 -8.10
CA HIS A 299 -4.51 17.45 -8.12
C HIS A 299 -4.82 16.26 -9.03
N LYS A 300 -6.00 15.66 -8.83
CA LYS A 300 -6.51 14.61 -9.71
C LYS A 300 -6.65 15.12 -11.15
N ALA A 301 -6.59 14.22 -12.12
CA ALA A 301 -6.79 14.54 -13.53
C ALA A 301 -8.24 15.00 -13.84
N THR A 302 -9.21 14.58 -13.02
CA THR A 302 -10.62 14.95 -13.17
C THR A 302 -10.83 16.41 -12.82
N VAL A 303 -11.35 17.17 -13.79
CA VAL A 303 -11.74 18.57 -13.61
C VAL A 303 -13.25 18.65 -13.49
N SER A 304 -13.71 19.31 -12.43
CA SER A 304 -15.11 19.58 -12.17
C SER A 304 -15.45 21.04 -12.46
N GLY A 305 -16.69 21.29 -12.82
CA GLY A 305 -17.27 22.64 -12.91
C GLY A 305 -18.23 22.87 -11.76
N VAL A 306 -18.22 24.06 -11.19
CA VAL A 306 -19.19 24.47 -10.17
C VAL A 306 -20.60 24.49 -10.76
N VAL A 307 -21.56 23.94 -10.00
CA VAL A 307 -22.98 23.93 -10.39
C VAL A 307 -23.87 24.43 -9.26
N ARG A 308 -24.90 25.19 -9.63
CA ARG A 308 -25.99 25.60 -8.74
C ARG A 308 -27.20 24.77 -9.10
N LEU A 309 -27.70 23.97 -8.15
CA LEU A 309 -28.87 23.13 -8.35
C LEU A 309 -30.06 23.76 -7.63
N PRO A 310 -31.28 23.70 -8.18
CA PRO A 310 -32.48 24.19 -7.50
C PRO A 310 -32.73 23.43 -6.20
N GLU A 311 -32.91 24.16 -5.11
CA GLU A 311 -33.28 23.64 -3.78
C GLU A 311 -34.75 23.93 -3.51
N ARG A 312 -35.45 22.99 -2.83
CA ARG A 312 -36.83 23.21 -2.38
C ARG A 312 -36.81 23.97 -1.07
N LYS A 313 -37.54 25.08 -1.00
CA LYS A 313 -37.71 25.87 0.22
C LYS A 313 -39.19 26.10 0.49
N THR A 314 -39.61 25.86 1.72
CA THR A 314 -40.96 26.18 2.17
C THR A 314 -41.04 27.66 2.52
N VAL A 315 -41.95 28.39 1.89
CA VAL A 315 -42.17 29.83 2.09
C VAL A 315 -43.65 30.15 2.29
N LYS A 316 -43.96 31.31 2.86
CA LYS A 316 -45.34 31.83 2.95
C LYS A 316 -45.86 32.24 1.57
N LEU A 317 -47.18 32.23 1.39
CA LEU A 317 -47.85 32.61 0.13
C LEU A 317 -47.35 33.95 -0.45
N ALA A 318 -47.21 34.98 0.38
CA ALA A 318 -46.73 36.31 -0.06
C ALA A 318 -45.36 36.25 -0.77
N ILE A 319 -44.45 35.39 -0.28
CA ILE A 319 -43.14 35.23 -0.91
C ILE A 319 -43.26 34.43 -2.21
N ALA A 320 -44.12 33.40 -2.24
CA ALA A 320 -44.35 32.58 -3.43
C ALA A 320 -45.04 33.34 -4.57
N LEU A 321 -45.88 34.33 -4.27
CA LEU A 321 -46.56 35.16 -5.27
C LEU A 321 -45.60 36.03 -6.08
N LYS A 322 -44.39 36.35 -5.55
CA LYS A 322 -43.38 37.11 -6.28
C LYS A 322 -42.93 36.43 -7.57
N ASP A 323 -42.85 35.09 -7.59
CA ASP A 323 -42.60 34.31 -8.80
C ASP A 323 -43.34 32.96 -8.75
N ILE A 324 -44.57 32.97 -9.24
CA ILE A 324 -45.47 31.81 -9.28
C ILE A 324 -44.87 30.62 -10.04
N ARG A 325 -43.96 30.86 -10.99
CA ARG A 325 -43.31 29.80 -11.77
C ARG A 325 -42.40 28.93 -10.91
N GLN A 326 -41.94 29.44 -9.77
CA GLN A 326 -41.05 28.71 -8.85
C GLN A 326 -41.81 27.73 -7.95
N ILE A 327 -43.13 27.84 -7.81
CA ILE A 327 -43.95 26.95 -6.98
C ILE A 327 -43.83 25.52 -7.50
N CYS A 328 -43.43 24.57 -6.65
CA CYS A 328 -43.14 23.21 -7.06
C CYS A 328 -44.39 22.45 -7.57
N ASP A 329 -45.54 22.67 -6.94
CA ASP A 329 -46.79 21.98 -7.24
C ASP A 329 -47.52 22.62 -8.43
N LYS A 330 -47.73 21.83 -9.50
CA LYS A 330 -48.39 22.27 -10.73
C LYS A 330 -49.86 22.61 -10.51
N LYS A 331 -50.58 21.85 -9.67
CA LYS A 331 -52.01 22.09 -9.38
C LYS A 331 -52.16 23.41 -8.64
N LYS A 332 -51.39 23.62 -7.56
CA LYS A 332 -51.38 24.88 -6.80
C LYS A 332 -50.99 26.08 -7.68
N ARG A 333 -50.04 25.91 -8.59
CA ARG A 333 -49.65 26.94 -9.56
C ARG A 333 -50.82 27.32 -10.48
N HIS A 334 -51.58 26.34 -10.98
CA HIS A 334 -52.73 26.59 -11.86
C HIS A 334 -53.85 27.31 -11.11
N ILE A 335 -54.20 26.86 -9.90
CA ILE A 335 -55.20 27.51 -9.04
C ILE A 335 -54.83 28.98 -8.81
N ILE A 336 -53.58 29.27 -8.44
CA ILE A 336 -53.12 30.65 -8.24
C ILE A 336 -53.23 31.47 -9.54
N GLN A 337 -52.89 30.89 -10.69
CA GLN A 337 -52.99 31.56 -11.98
C GLN A 337 -54.44 31.85 -12.38
N ASP A 338 -55.37 30.94 -12.11
CA ASP A 338 -56.79 31.14 -12.44
C ASP A 338 -57.46 32.14 -11.50
N VAL A 339 -57.08 32.13 -10.21
CA VAL A 339 -57.44 33.20 -9.28
C VAL A 339 -56.94 34.54 -9.80
N ILE A 340 -55.68 34.65 -10.26
CA ILE A 340 -55.15 35.90 -10.81
C ILE A 340 -55.92 36.36 -12.05
N LYS A 341 -56.25 35.44 -12.97
CA LYS A 341 -57.01 35.77 -14.19
C LYS A 341 -58.43 36.24 -13.91
N SER A 342 -59.04 35.78 -12.81
CA SER A 342 -60.40 36.21 -12.44
C SER A 342 -60.47 37.66 -11.93
N TYR A 343 -59.31 38.28 -11.65
CA TYR A 343 -59.21 39.70 -11.32
C TYR A 343 -58.64 40.49 -12.51
N SER A 344 -59.33 41.55 -12.92
CA SER A 344 -58.96 42.41 -14.05
C SER A 344 -57.68 43.22 -13.83
N HIS A 345 -57.29 43.47 -12.58
CA HIS A 345 -56.01 44.10 -12.22
C HIS A 345 -55.28 43.29 -11.13
N TYR A 346 -53.99 43.02 -11.36
CA TYR A 346 -53.14 42.32 -10.41
C TYR A 346 -52.73 43.26 -9.27
N ASP A 347 -53.21 42.98 -8.06
CA ASP A 347 -52.72 43.57 -6.81
C ASP A 347 -52.42 42.46 -5.79
N GLU A 348 -51.18 42.41 -5.31
CA GLU A 348 -50.69 41.40 -4.37
C GLU A 348 -51.51 41.39 -3.07
N LYS A 349 -51.99 42.57 -2.62
CA LYS A 349 -52.82 42.68 -1.41
C LYS A 349 -54.20 42.08 -1.61
N THR A 350 -54.81 42.31 -2.78
CA THR A 350 -56.14 41.77 -3.13
C THR A 350 -56.10 40.24 -3.23
N ILE A 351 -55.06 39.68 -3.84
CA ILE A 351 -54.88 38.22 -3.92
C ILE A 351 -54.62 37.64 -2.52
N LEU A 352 -53.74 38.23 -1.73
CA LEU A 352 -53.49 37.78 -0.36
C LEU A 352 -54.77 37.80 0.50
N LYS A 353 -55.62 38.81 0.32
CA LYS A 353 -56.94 38.89 0.97
C LYS A 353 -57.85 37.75 0.51
N TYR A 354 -57.94 37.48 -0.80
CA TYR A 354 -58.73 36.38 -1.35
C TYR A 354 -58.39 35.02 -0.72
N PHE A 355 -57.11 34.71 -0.55
CA PHE A 355 -56.65 33.47 0.10
C PHE A 355 -56.86 33.51 1.62
N LYS A 356 -56.66 34.67 2.27
CA LYS A 356 -56.87 34.83 3.73
C LYS A 356 -58.34 34.63 4.13
N ASP A 357 -59.27 35.19 3.35
CA ASP A 357 -60.72 35.09 3.58
C ASP A 357 -61.21 33.63 3.47
N ARG A 358 -60.49 32.78 2.73
CA ARG A 358 -60.72 31.33 2.57
C ARG A 358 -59.84 30.46 3.47
N LYS A 359 -59.22 31.05 4.49
CA LYS A 359 -58.29 30.37 5.42
C LYS A 359 -57.15 29.62 4.71
N TYR A 360 -56.73 30.10 3.54
CA TYR A 360 -55.69 29.50 2.68
C TYR A 360 -56.00 28.09 2.15
N ILE A 361 -57.26 27.64 2.17
CA ILE A 361 -57.67 26.33 1.65
C ILE A 361 -58.55 26.52 0.42
N ILE A 362 -58.13 25.95 -0.72
CA ILE A 362 -58.87 25.98 -1.99
C ILE A 362 -58.71 24.62 -2.67
N GLU A 363 -59.81 24.00 -3.11
CA GLU A 363 -59.80 22.68 -3.78
C GLU A 363 -58.95 21.63 -3.03
N ASP A 364 -59.17 21.55 -1.70
CA ASP A 364 -58.45 20.67 -0.76
C ASP A 364 -56.92 20.88 -0.71
N CYS A 365 -56.43 22.01 -1.22
CA CYS A 365 -55.03 22.39 -1.20
C CYS A 365 -54.77 23.50 -0.18
N ASP A 366 -53.79 23.29 0.71
CA ASP A 366 -53.29 24.34 1.62
C ASP A 366 -52.24 25.24 0.92
N PHE A 367 -52.47 26.55 1.00
CA PHE A 367 -51.63 27.62 0.45
C PHE A 367 -50.91 28.44 1.52
N SER A 368 -51.09 28.12 2.81
CA SER A 368 -50.44 28.82 3.93
C SER A 368 -48.91 28.80 3.80
N LYS A 369 -48.38 27.64 3.39
CA LYS A 369 -46.99 27.37 3.08
C LYS A 369 -46.88 26.66 1.73
N LEU A 370 -46.01 27.19 0.87
CA LEU A 370 -45.76 26.65 -0.46
C LEU A 370 -44.29 26.29 -0.59
N GLU A 371 -44.01 25.14 -1.20
CA GLU A 371 -42.67 24.80 -1.64
C GLU A 371 -42.36 25.51 -2.95
N ILE A 372 -41.23 26.22 -2.97
CA ILE A 372 -40.69 26.86 -4.18
C ILE A 372 -39.30 26.32 -4.49
N TYR A 373 -38.95 26.29 -5.78
CA TYR A 373 -37.59 26.08 -6.26
C TYR A 373 -36.79 27.36 -6.18
N THR A 374 -35.70 27.34 -5.41
CA THR A 374 -34.77 28.47 -5.29
C THR A 374 -33.37 28.06 -5.71
N LEU A 375 -32.67 28.93 -6.42
CA LEU A 375 -31.28 28.69 -6.80
C LEU A 375 -30.36 29.35 -5.74
N PRO A 376 -29.43 28.62 -5.12
CA PRO A 376 -28.55 29.20 -4.13
C PRO A 376 -27.58 30.20 -4.78
N GLN A 377 -27.32 31.32 -4.09
CA GLN A 377 -26.40 32.37 -4.55
C GLN A 377 -24.96 31.85 -4.60
N GLU A 378 -24.53 31.17 -3.53
CA GLU A 378 -23.28 30.44 -3.48
C GLU A 378 -23.45 29.02 -3.99
N ALA A 379 -22.45 28.54 -4.71
CA ALA A 379 -22.51 27.21 -5.28
C ALA A 379 -21.92 26.19 -4.30
N LYS A 380 -22.75 25.24 -3.89
CA LYS A 380 -22.39 24.19 -2.93
C LYS A 380 -21.83 22.93 -3.60
N TRP A 381 -22.00 22.81 -4.91
CA TRP A 381 -21.79 21.57 -5.65
C TRP A 381 -20.81 21.77 -6.81
N ALA A 382 -20.05 20.71 -7.11
CA ALA A 382 -19.23 20.62 -8.31
C ALA A 382 -19.61 19.35 -9.08
N ALA A 383 -19.62 19.43 -10.41
CA ALA A 383 -20.00 18.33 -11.27
C ALA A 383 -18.93 17.99 -12.29
N SER A 384 -18.80 16.69 -12.60
CA SER A 384 -17.96 16.16 -13.66
C SER A 384 -18.72 15.14 -14.48
N ARG A 385 -18.31 14.94 -15.75
CA ARG A 385 -18.89 13.89 -16.59
C ARG A 385 -18.26 12.54 -16.27
N VAL A 386 -19.11 11.54 -16.06
CA VAL A 386 -18.73 10.15 -15.81
C VAL A 386 -19.46 9.24 -16.78
N ASN A 387 -18.86 8.11 -17.13
CA ASN A 387 -19.57 7.04 -17.82
C ASN A 387 -20.62 6.46 -16.88
N ILE A 388 -21.74 6.01 -17.45
CA ILE A 388 -22.64 5.12 -16.72
C ILE A 388 -21.99 3.73 -16.71
N ASP A 389 -21.96 3.10 -15.54
CA ASP A 389 -21.39 1.77 -15.33
C ASP A 389 -22.20 1.00 -14.26
N THR A 390 -21.76 -0.21 -13.94
CA THR A 390 -22.42 -1.12 -12.99
C THR A 390 -22.48 -0.61 -11.54
N SER A 391 -21.85 0.53 -11.22
CA SER A 391 -21.91 1.15 -9.89
C SER A 391 -23.07 2.15 -9.71
N PHE A 392 -23.90 2.36 -10.74
CA PHE A 392 -25.00 3.32 -10.72
C PHE A 392 -26.24 2.79 -9.99
N ASP A 393 -26.19 2.75 -8.66
CA ASP A 393 -27.37 2.56 -7.81
C ASP A 393 -28.31 3.80 -7.81
N GLN A 394 -29.49 3.69 -7.21
CA GLN A 394 -30.43 4.81 -7.12
C GLN A 394 -29.84 6.04 -6.43
N LYS A 395 -28.92 5.86 -5.48
CA LYS A 395 -28.19 6.95 -4.82
C LYS A 395 -27.27 7.69 -5.79
N ALA A 396 -26.52 6.97 -6.62
CA ALA A 396 -25.69 7.52 -7.67
C ALA A 396 -26.54 8.24 -8.73
N ILE A 397 -27.69 7.68 -9.11
CA ILE A 397 -28.63 8.33 -10.03
C ILE A 397 -29.12 9.66 -9.44
N ASN A 398 -29.49 9.70 -8.16
CA ASN A 398 -29.94 10.93 -7.49
C ASN A 398 -28.90 12.07 -7.50
N SER A 399 -27.61 11.72 -7.61
CA SER A 399 -26.50 12.66 -7.75
C SER A 399 -26.22 13.11 -9.18
N ILE A 400 -27.12 12.85 -10.14
CA ILE A 400 -27.05 13.40 -11.50
C ILE A 400 -27.70 14.79 -11.54
N THR A 401 -27.05 15.74 -12.21
CA THR A 401 -27.54 17.14 -12.25
C THR A 401 -28.87 17.28 -12.99
N ASP A 402 -29.07 16.49 -14.05
CA ASP A 402 -30.25 16.55 -14.92
C ASP A 402 -31.40 15.70 -14.35
N SER A 403 -32.56 16.32 -14.08
CA SER A 403 -33.73 15.62 -13.53
C SER A 403 -34.43 14.68 -14.53
N GLY A 404 -34.40 15.01 -15.83
CA GLY A 404 -35.00 14.15 -16.85
C GLY A 404 -34.21 12.86 -17.01
N VAL A 405 -32.88 12.98 -17.10
CA VAL A 405 -31.97 11.83 -17.14
C VAL A 405 -32.09 10.99 -15.87
N ARG A 406 -32.25 11.61 -14.69
CA ARG A 406 -32.53 10.86 -13.44
C ARG A 406 -33.77 9.98 -13.57
N SER A 407 -34.86 10.53 -14.07
CA SER A 407 -36.11 9.80 -14.26
C SER A 407 -35.94 8.61 -15.21
N ILE A 408 -35.21 8.81 -16.32
CA ILE A 408 -34.94 7.76 -17.30
C ILE A 408 -34.13 6.62 -16.68
N LEU A 409 -33.01 6.93 -16.03
CA LEU A 409 -32.12 5.93 -15.43
C LEU A 409 -32.81 5.19 -14.28
N SER A 410 -33.57 5.88 -13.43
CA SER A 410 -34.35 5.24 -12.37
C SER A 410 -35.47 4.35 -12.91
N GLY A 411 -36.15 4.78 -13.97
CA GLY A 411 -37.16 3.95 -14.63
C GLY A 411 -36.56 2.70 -15.26
N HIS A 412 -35.36 2.81 -15.82
CA HIS A 412 -34.63 1.68 -16.38
C HIS A 412 -34.16 0.70 -15.29
N LEU A 413 -33.52 1.22 -14.23
CA LEU A 413 -33.02 0.40 -13.11
C LEU A 413 -34.15 -0.46 -12.50
N LYS A 414 -35.32 0.13 -12.29
CA LYS A 414 -36.50 -0.56 -11.75
C LYS A 414 -36.97 -1.76 -12.58
N LYS A 415 -36.69 -1.81 -13.88
CA LYS A 415 -37.02 -2.99 -14.71
C LYS A 415 -36.22 -4.23 -14.32
N TYR A 416 -35.11 -4.04 -13.60
CA TYR A 416 -34.19 -5.10 -13.20
C TYR A 416 -34.25 -5.39 -11.70
N ASP A 417 -35.13 -4.72 -10.95
CA ASP A 417 -35.33 -5.01 -9.53
C ASP A 417 -35.85 -6.44 -9.36
N ASP A 418 -35.38 -7.15 -8.33
CA ASP A 418 -35.89 -8.49 -8.02
C ASP A 418 -37.30 -8.42 -7.39
N GLU A 419 -37.91 -9.59 -7.17
CA GLU A 419 -39.24 -9.71 -6.54
C GLU A 419 -39.29 -9.11 -5.12
N ASN A 420 -38.13 -8.93 -4.48
CA ASN A 420 -37.98 -8.32 -3.16
C ASN A 420 -37.67 -6.81 -3.23
N GLY A 421 -37.62 -6.22 -4.44
CA GLY A 421 -37.30 -4.80 -4.66
C GLY A 421 -35.81 -4.46 -4.53
N LYS A 422 -34.91 -5.44 -4.62
CA LYS A 422 -33.47 -5.22 -4.61
C LYS A 422 -32.99 -4.75 -5.98
N GLU A 423 -32.27 -3.64 -5.99
CA GLU A 423 -31.69 -3.05 -7.20
C GLU A 423 -30.56 -3.91 -7.78
N HIS A 424 -30.54 -4.06 -9.10
CA HIS A 424 -29.51 -4.79 -9.86
C HIS A 424 -28.78 -3.90 -10.88
N PRO A 425 -28.01 -2.89 -10.43
CA PRO A 425 -27.29 -1.98 -11.32
C PRO A 425 -26.25 -2.70 -12.19
N GLU A 426 -25.72 -3.84 -11.74
CA GLU A 426 -24.78 -4.67 -12.50
C GLU A 426 -25.38 -5.27 -13.77
N LYS A 427 -26.70 -5.46 -13.80
CA LYS A 427 -27.45 -5.91 -14.99
C LYS A 427 -27.97 -4.72 -15.78
N ALA A 428 -28.60 -3.76 -15.11
CA ALA A 428 -29.24 -2.60 -15.75
C ALA A 428 -28.24 -1.74 -16.53
N PHE A 429 -27.00 -1.64 -16.04
CA PHE A 429 -25.93 -0.82 -16.63
C PHE A 429 -24.74 -1.64 -17.12
N SER A 430 -24.96 -2.92 -17.47
CA SER A 430 -24.03 -3.68 -18.31
C SER A 430 -23.98 -3.08 -19.74
N PRO A 431 -23.03 -3.47 -20.61
CA PRO A 431 -23.04 -3.05 -22.01
C PRO A 431 -24.38 -3.30 -22.71
N GLU A 432 -24.99 -4.47 -22.46
CA GLU A 432 -26.30 -4.86 -23.00
C GLU A 432 -27.43 -4.07 -22.36
N GLY A 433 -27.42 -3.90 -21.04
CA GLY A 433 -28.43 -3.12 -20.32
C GLY A 433 -28.43 -1.64 -20.74
N LEU A 434 -27.26 -1.06 -20.98
CA LEU A 434 -27.13 0.30 -21.52
C LEU A 434 -27.62 0.40 -22.97
N GLN A 435 -27.37 -0.61 -23.79
CA GLN A 435 -27.91 -0.65 -25.15
C GLN A 435 -29.44 -0.70 -25.13
N ASP A 436 -30.02 -1.57 -24.30
CA ASP A 436 -31.46 -1.68 -24.11
C ASP A 436 -32.09 -0.36 -23.65
N MET A 437 -31.51 0.29 -22.64
CA MET A 437 -31.96 1.60 -22.16
C MET A 437 -31.99 2.63 -23.30
N ASN A 438 -30.96 2.64 -24.14
CA ASN A 438 -30.81 3.60 -25.22
C ASN A 438 -31.78 3.36 -26.38
N LEU A 439 -32.23 2.11 -26.60
CA LEU A 439 -33.30 1.78 -27.55
C LEU A 439 -34.67 2.24 -27.03
N HIS A 440 -34.91 2.16 -25.72
CA HIS A 440 -36.21 2.44 -25.10
C HIS A 440 -36.32 3.84 -24.45
N LEU A 441 -35.46 4.79 -24.82
CA LEU A 441 -35.44 6.14 -24.19
C LEU A 441 -36.77 6.88 -24.30
N LYS A 442 -37.52 6.72 -25.41
CA LYS A 442 -38.79 7.41 -25.60
C LYS A 442 -39.84 6.96 -24.58
N GLU A 443 -39.87 5.66 -24.27
CA GLU A 443 -40.77 5.08 -23.27
C GLU A 443 -40.38 5.55 -21.87
N LEU A 444 -39.10 5.45 -21.54
CA LEU A 444 -38.55 5.85 -20.25
C LEU A 444 -38.65 7.37 -19.98
N ASN A 445 -38.83 8.18 -21.02
CA ASN A 445 -38.93 9.64 -20.94
C ASN A 445 -40.35 10.16 -21.23
N HIS A 446 -41.38 9.40 -20.86
CA HIS A 446 -42.80 9.81 -21.00
C HIS A 446 -43.19 10.22 -22.43
N GLY A 447 -42.74 9.47 -23.43
CA GLY A 447 -43.03 9.71 -24.84
C GLY A 447 -42.13 10.76 -25.52
N LYS A 448 -41.23 11.43 -24.78
CA LYS A 448 -40.34 12.46 -25.33
C LYS A 448 -39.05 11.84 -25.87
N ALA A 449 -38.69 12.15 -27.11
CA ALA A 449 -37.44 11.71 -27.70
C ALA A 449 -36.21 12.25 -26.93
N HIS A 450 -35.16 11.44 -26.82
CA HIS A 450 -33.88 11.83 -26.22
C HIS A 450 -32.73 11.21 -27.04
N LYS A 451 -31.54 11.83 -27.01
CA LYS A 451 -30.33 11.27 -27.63
C LYS A 451 -29.74 10.15 -26.77
N PRO A 452 -28.94 9.22 -27.33
CA PRO A 452 -28.30 8.18 -26.52
C PRO A 452 -27.51 8.75 -25.33
N ILE A 453 -27.68 8.12 -24.16
CA ILE A 453 -27.06 8.49 -22.89
C ILE A 453 -26.00 7.44 -22.56
N LEU A 454 -24.74 7.86 -22.65
CA LEU A 454 -23.58 7.05 -22.26
C LEU A 454 -22.81 7.66 -21.08
N LYS A 455 -22.89 8.99 -20.97
CA LYS A 455 -22.21 9.78 -19.93
C LYS A 455 -23.18 10.75 -19.30
N VAL A 456 -23.11 10.87 -17.98
CA VAL A 456 -23.93 11.78 -17.19
C VAL A 456 -23.06 12.73 -16.38
N ARG A 457 -23.62 13.88 -16.01
CA ARG A 457 -22.97 14.82 -15.09
C ARG A 457 -23.36 14.45 -13.67
N LYS A 458 -22.42 13.89 -12.92
CA LYS A 458 -22.59 13.59 -11.50
C LYS A 458 -22.06 14.75 -10.68
N TYR A 459 -22.84 15.24 -9.73
CA TYR A 459 -22.42 16.28 -8.80
C TYR A 459 -22.09 15.71 -7.43
N GLU A 460 -21.17 16.37 -6.77
CA GLU A 460 -20.74 16.10 -5.40
C GLU A 460 -20.47 17.42 -4.70
N ALA A 461 -20.30 17.39 -3.39
CA ALA A 461 -20.01 18.59 -2.61
C ALA A 461 -18.76 19.29 -3.17
N LEU A 462 -18.79 20.63 -3.22
CA LEU A 462 -17.62 21.42 -3.64
C LEU A 462 -16.42 21.10 -2.72
N GLY A 463 -16.66 21.06 -1.40
CA GLY A 463 -15.68 20.61 -0.41
C GLY A 463 -14.32 21.30 -0.54
N ASN A 464 -13.24 20.52 -0.47
CA ASN A 464 -11.86 21.01 -0.56
C ASN A 464 -11.36 21.19 -2.00
N LYS A 465 -12.25 21.25 -3.00
CA LYS A 465 -11.82 21.50 -4.37
C LYS A 465 -11.33 22.94 -4.52
N PHE A 466 -10.26 23.11 -5.26
CA PHE A 466 -9.65 24.41 -5.52
C PHE A 466 -9.53 24.69 -7.01
N ASN A 467 -9.37 25.96 -7.36
CA ASN A 467 -9.25 26.39 -8.75
C ASN A 467 -7.87 26.09 -9.32
N ILE A 468 -7.82 25.68 -10.60
CA ILE A 468 -6.55 25.38 -11.30
C ILE A 468 -5.75 26.66 -11.54
N GLY A 469 -6.40 27.82 -11.60
CA GLY A 469 -5.73 29.11 -11.69
C GLY A 469 -6.68 30.25 -12.02
N ILE A 470 -6.13 31.44 -12.19
CA ILE A 470 -6.89 32.69 -12.33
C ILE A 470 -7.02 33.21 -13.77
N ARG A 471 -6.38 32.56 -14.75
CA ARG A 471 -6.34 33.03 -16.15
C ARG A 471 -7.28 32.25 -17.06
N GLY A 472 -7.98 32.98 -17.93
CA GLY A 472 -8.93 32.38 -18.89
C GLY A 472 -10.03 31.61 -18.15
N SER A 473 -10.41 30.43 -18.66
CA SER A 473 -11.44 29.58 -18.03
C SER A 473 -10.94 28.71 -16.87
N LYS A 474 -9.74 28.97 -16.32
CA LYS A 474 -9.17 28.15 -15.23
C LYS A 474 -9.79 28.48 -13.86
N ASP A 475 -10.37 29.67 -13.73
CA ASP A 475 -11.11 30.17 -12.57
C ASP A 475 -12.45 29.45 -12.35
N LYS A 476 -12.95 28.79 -13.40
CA LYS A 476 -14.19 28.01 -13.41
C LYS A 476 -13.95 26.51 -13.34
N LYS A 477 -12.68 26.09 -13.21
CA LYS A 477 -12.25 24.69 -13.22
C LYS A 477 -11.73 24.32 -11.84
N TYR A 478 -12.45 23.42 -11.21
CA TYR A 478 -12.20 22.98 -9.85
C TYR A 478 -11.64 21.57 -9.86
N VAL A 479 -10.63 21.34 -9.02
CA VAL A 479 -9.95 20.06 -8.91
C VAL A 479 -9.78 19.70 -7.44
N GLU A 480 -9.71 18.41 -7.17
CA GLU A 480 -9.41 17.89 -5.84
C GLU A 480 -7.93 17.54 -5.75
N ALA A 481 -7.33 17.71 -4.56
CA ALA A 481 -5.98 17.26 -4.29
C ALA A 481 -5.82 15.76 -4.65
N ASP A 482 -4.66 15.40 -5.19
CA ASP A 482 -4.41 14.02 -5.56
C ASP A 482 -4.20 13.14 -4.32
N LYS A 483 -4.57 11.87 -4.40
CA LYS A 483 -4.47 10.96 -3.24
C LYS A 483 -3.00 10.76 -2.84
N GLY A 484 -2.74 10.74 -1.54
CA GLY A 484 -1.38 10.51 -1.01
C GLY A 484 -0.43 11.70 -1.15
N THR A 485 -0.93 12.89 -1.49
CA THR A 485 -0.13 14.11 -1.60
C THR A 485 -0.10 14.96 -0.34
N ASN A 486 -0.96 14.70 0.65
CA ASN A 486 -0.89 15.35 1.96
C ASN A 486 0.33 14.84 2.73
N LEU A 487 1.45 15.54 2.57
CA LEU A 487 2.73 15.15 3.13
C LEU A 487 3.01 15.73 4.50
N PHE A 488 2.29 16.75 4.93
CA PHE A 488 2.65 17.50 6.12
C PHE A 488 1.47 17.59 7.07
N PHE A 489 1.73 17.24 8.32
CA PHE A 489 0.80 17.33 9.42
C PHE A 489 1.45 18.18 10.50
N ALA A 490 0.91 19.37 10.72
CA ALA A 490 1.44 20.31 11.69
C ALA A 490 0.77 20.11 13.05
N ILE A 491 1.59 20.06 14.09
CA ILE A 491 1.18 19.97 15.49
C ILE A 491 1.56 21.29 16.15
N TYR A 492 0.57 21.96 16.71
CA TYR A 492 0.72 23.21 17.44
C TYR A 492 0.38 22.99 18.90
N GLU A 493 0.88 23.84 19.78
CA GLU A 493 0.60 23.84 21.21
C GLU A 493 0.30 25.27 21.68
N ASP A 494 -0.72 25.42 22.50
CA ASP A 494 -1.06 26.68 23.15
C ASP A 494 -0.25 26.90 24.45
N GLU A 495 -0.52 27.98 25.18
CA GLU A 495 0.19 28.29 26.43
C GLU A 495 -0.23 27.39 27.60
N GLU A 496 -1.36 26.68 27.49
CA GLU A 496 -1.88 25.73 28.48
C GLU A 496 -1.37 24.30 28.24
N GLY A 497 -0.65 24.06 27.14
CA GLY A 497 -0.13 22.74 26.75
C GLY A 497 -1.10 21.91 25.92
N ASN A 498 -2.22 22.47 25.45
CA ASN A 498 -3.16 21.75 24.59
C ASN A 498 -2.69 21.77 23.14
N ARG A 499 -2.71 20.60 22.49
CA ARG A 499 -2.29 20.45 21.10
C ARG A 499 -3.42 20.60 20.10
N THR A 500 -3.18 21.38 19.04
CA THR A 500 -4.08 21.53 17.89
C THR A 500 -3.42 21.08 16.59
N TYR A 501 -4.21 20.54 15.65
CA TYR A 501 -3.68 19.74 14.54
C TYR A 501 -4.21 20.19 13.18
N ASN A 502 -3.30 20.35 12.20
CA ASN A 502 -3.67 20.72 10.83
C ASN A 502 -2.94 19.84 9.80
N SER A 503 -3.68 19.12 8.97
CA SER A 503 -3.13 18.58 7.71
C SER A 503 -2.95 19.70 6.70
N ILE A 504 -1.74 19.85 6.14
CA ILE A 504 -1.43 20.91 5.18
C ILE A 504 -1.59 20.35 3.76
N PRO A 505 -2.51 20.90 2.95
CA PRO A 505 -2.68 20.48 1.56
C PRO A 505 -1.40 20.73 0.74
N PHE A 506 -1.10 19.82 -0.19
CA PHE A 506 0.13 19.88 -0.97
C PHE A 506 0.30 21.16 -1.79
N ASN A 507 -0.80 21.68 -2.36
CA ASN A 507 -0.79 22.94 -3.11
C ASN A 507 -0.40 24.13 -2.23
N ILE A 508 -0.88 24.18 -0.99
CA ILE A 508 -0.54 25.22 -0.01
C ILE A 508 0.94 25.11 0.38
N ALA A 509 1.42 23.88 0.66
CA ALA A 509 2.84 23.65 0.94
C ALA A 509 3.76 24.10 -0.22
N VAL A 510 3.35 23.87 -1.47
CA VAL A 510 4.08 24.34 -2.66
C VAL A 510 4.10 25.87 -2.72
N GLU A 511 2.96 26.52 -2.45
CA GLU A 511 2.82 27.98 -2.48
C GLU A 511 3.72 28.65 -1.44
N HIS A 512 3.66 28.19 -0.18
CA HIS A 512 4.53 28.68 0.88
C HIS A 512 6.02 28.57 0.50
N LEU A 513 6.45 27.39 0.03
CA LEU A 513 7.85 27.19 -0.36
C LEU A 513 8.28 28.03 -1.56
N LYS A 514 7.37 28.32 -2.51
CA LYS A 514 7.65 29.24 -3.62
C LYS A 514 7.84 30.68 -3.13
N ASN A 515 7.12 31.07 -2.08
CA ASN A 515 7.20 32.38 -1.44
C ASN A 515 8.34 32.46 -0.40
N LEU A 516 9.17 31.41 -0.28
CA LEU A 516 10.24 31.31 0.72
C LEU A 516 9.74 31.29 2.18
N GLU A 517 8.52 30.82 2.38
CA GLU A 517 7.87 30.66 3.69
C GLU A 517 7.99 29.22 4.20
N ASN A 518 7.75 29.04 5.50
CA ASN A 518 7.68 27.72 6.11
C ASN A 518 6.45 26.95 5.63
N ILE A 519 6.58 25.63 5.48
CA ILE A 519 5.50 24.74 5.05
C ILE A 519 4.25 24.89 5.93
N ALA A 520 4.48 25.01 7.24
CA ALA A 520 3.47 25.32 8.24
C ALA A 520 3.73 26.72 8.80
N PRO A 521 2.69 27.53 9.03
CA PRO A 521 2.81 28.76 9.82
C PRO A 521 3.45 28.49 11.18
N GLN A 522 4.30 29.40 11.65
CA GLN A 522 4.95 29.26 12.97
C GLN A 522 3.98 29.54 14.13
N ARG A 523 2.94 30.33 13.88
CA ARG A 523 1.85 30.61 14.81
C ARG A 523 0.51 30.58 14.09
N LYS A 524 -0.52 30.15 14.81
CA LYS A 524 -1.92 30.25 14.38
C LYS A 524 -2.53 31.59 14.79
N GLU A 525 -3.69 31.90 14.21
CA GLU A 525 -4.50 33.08 14.57
C GLU A 525 -4.96 33.05 16.04
N ASP A 526 -5.12 31.86 16.61
CA ASP A 526 -5.48 31.64 18.03
C ASP A 526 -4.29 31.79 19.00
N GLY A 527 -3.07 32.08 18.50
CA GLY A 527 -1.86 32.25 19.30
C GLY A 527 -1.00 30.99 19.46
N SER A 528 -1.52 29.80 19.14
CA SER A 528 -0.80 28.52 19.27
C SER A 528 0.49 28.50 18.45
N LYS A 529 1.58 27.99 19.03
CA LYS A 529 2.90 27.90 18.39
C LYS A 529 3.08 26.54 17.72
N LEU A 530 3.76 26.50 16.58
CA LEU A 530 4.13 25.25 15.92
C LEU A 530 5.18 24.51 16.74
N LEU A 531 4.88 23.27 17.17
CA LEU A 531 5.88 22.39 17.78
C LEU A 531 6.76 21.75 16.70
N PHE A 532 6.13 20.98 15.80
CA PHE A 532 6.81 20.32 14.70
C PHE A 532 5.81 19.88 13.62
N THR A 533 6.36 19.57 12.45
CA THR A 533 5.61 18.95 11.34
C THR A 533 5.98 17.49 11.19
N LEU A 534 4.99 16.64 10.97
CA LEU A 534 5.15 15.23 10.63
C LEU A 534 4.89 15.00 9.14
N SER A 535 5.71 14.15 8.55
CA SER A 535 5.60 13.64 7.20
C SER A 535 5.70 12.12 7.18
N PRO A 536 5.16 11.45 6.15
CA PRO A 536 5.28 10.00 6.04
C PRO A 536 6.72 9.54 6.23
N ASN A 537 6.91 8.54 7.09
CA ASN A 537 8.19 8.01 7.57
C ASN A 537 8.94 8.87 8.61
N ASP A 538 8.36 9.93 9.14
CA ASP A 538 8.86 10.54 10.38
C ASP A 538 8.67 9.57 11.54
N LEU A 539 9.64 9.56 12.45
CA LEU A 539 9.55 8.81 13.69
C LEU A 539 9.13 9.73 14.83
N VAL A 540 8.31 9.18 15.71
CA VAL A 540 7.90 9.82 16.95
C VAL A 540 8.07 8.85 18.10
N TYR A 541 8.42 9.38 19.26
CA TYR A 541 8.50 8.63 20.51
C TYR A 541 7.30 9.00 21.39
N LEU A 542 6.68 8.00 22.02
CA LEU A 542 5.54 8.20 22.93
C LEU A 542 6.02 8.04 24.38
N PRO A 543 6.26 9.14 25.12
CA PRO A 543 6.67 9.07 26.52
C PRO A 543 5.52 8.58 27.41
N GLU A 544 5.86 7.99 28.55
CA GLU A 544 4.93 7.73 29.65
C GLU A 544 4.73 8.99 30.51
N GLU A 545 3.65 9.02 31.28
CA GLU A 545 3.36 10.15 32.16
C GLU A 545 4.47 10.31 33.22
N GLY A 546 5.06 11.50 33.30
CA GLY A 546 6.17 11.80 34.21
C GLY A 546 7.55 11.28 33.77
N GLU A 547 7.66 10.68 32.58
CA GLU A 547 8.94 10.18 32.07
C GLU A 547 9.88 11.33 31.64
N HIS A 548 11.10 11.31 32.16
CA HIS A 548 12.17 12.17 31.67
C HIS A 548 12.84 11.57 30.43
N VAL A 549 12.59 12.17 29.27
CA VAL A 549 13.06 11.67 27.97
C VAL A 549 14.55 11.99 27.77
N ASP A 550 15.42 10.99 27.98
CA ASP A 550 16.84 11.05 27.58
C ASP A 550 17.05 10.39 26.21
N LYS A 551 17.82 11.06 25.35
CA LYS A 551 18.20 10.60 24.01
C LYS A 551 18.83 9.21 24.02
N ASN A 552 19.56 8.86 25.08
CA ASN A 552 20.29 7.60 25.17
C ASN A 552 19.47 6.43 25.75
N GLN A 553 18.32 6.73 26.37
CA GLN A 553 17.56 5.75 27.17
C GLN A 553 16.13 5.52 26.67
N LEU A 554 15.83 5.88 25.42
CA LEU A 554 14.49 5.66 24.86
C LEU A 554 14.10 4.18 24.85
N ASP A 555 12.85 3.89 25.22
CA ASP A 555 12.23 2.59 25.00
C ASP A 555 11.84 2.44 23.51
N LYS A 556 12.50 1.49 22.84
CA LYS A 556 12.37 1.28 21.39
C LYS A 556 10.99 0.74 21.02
N ASN A 557 10.28 0.12 21.96
CA ASN A 557 8.92 -0.37 21.74
C ASN A 557 7.88 0.76 21.65
N ARG A 558 8.23 1.97 22.10
CA ARG A 558 7.37 3.16 22.07
C ARG A 558 7.75 4.15 20.96
N ILE A 559 8.50 3.68 19.96
CA ILE A 559 8.82 4.43 18.76
C ILE A 559 7.85 4.05 17.64
N TYR A 560 7.20 5.07 17.09
CA TYR A 560 6.19 4.92 16.06
C TYR A 560 6.61 5.67 14.79
N LYS A 561 6.31 5.05 13.64
CA LYS A 561 6.43 5.65 12.32
C LYS A 561 5.11 6.29 11.92
N PHE A 562 5.15 7.58 11.58
CA PHE A 562 4.01 8.28 11.00
C PHE A 562 3.75 7.79 9.56
N VAL A 563 2.52 7.38 9.29
CA VAL A 563 2.11 6.79 8.00
C VAL A 563 1.33 7.80 7.16
N SER A 564 0.33 8.46 7.75
CA SER A 564 -0.58 9.35 7.01
C SER A 564 -1.44 10.20 7.96
N CYS A 565 -2.13 11.20 7.42
CA CYS A 565 -3.10 12.01 8.16
C CYS A 565 -4.34 12.33 7.31
N THR A 566 -5.44 12.65 7.99
CA THR A 566 -6.68 13.16 7.38
C THR A 566 -7.32 14.17 8.32
N GLY A 567 -7.41 15.44 7.92
CA GLY A 567 -7.94 16.51 8.78
C GLY A 567 -7.08 16.67 10.03
N ASN A 568 -7.68 16.47 11.20
CA ASN A 568 -7.00 16.52 12.51
C ASN A 568 -6.51 15.13 12.99
N ARG A 569 -6.70 14.06 12.21
CA ARG A 569 -6.32 12.69 12.56
C ARG A 569 -4.95 12.34 11.98
N ALA A 570 -4.14 11.65 12.76
CA ALA A 570 -2.78 11.23 12.40
C ALA A 570 -2.61 9.76 12.73
N TYR A 571 -2.04 9.02 11.78
CA TYR A 571 -1.95 7.57 11.85
C TYR A 571 -0.51 7.09 11.85
N PHE A 572 -0.26 6.10 12.69
CA PHE A 572 1.06 5.58 13.02
C PHE A 572 1.05 4.05 12.95
N ILE A 573 2.25 3.47 12.95
CA ILE A 573 2.51 2.06 13.24
C ILE A 573 3.84 1.97 14.01
N PRO A 574 4.08 0.94 14.83
CA PRO A 574 5.39 0.72 15.44
C PRO A 574 6.50 0.70 14.37
N GLU A 575 7.65 1.28 14.68
CA GLU A 575 8.70 1.55 13.68
C GLU A 575 9.23 0.27 13.01
N ASN A 576 9.33 -0.81 13.78
CA ASN A 576 9.82 -2.11 13.32
C ASN A 576 8.87 -2.79 12.32
N VAL A 577 7.62 -2.36 12.18
CA VAL A 577 6.61 -3.04 11.34
C VAL A 577 6.90 -2.84 9.86
N ALA A 578 7.22 -3.94 9.18
CA ALA A 578 7.43 -4.01 7.74
C ALA A 578 6.19 -4.48 6.96
N SER A 579 5.48 -5.47 7.49
CA SER A 579 4.21 -5.92 6.94
C SER A 579 3.26 -6.37 8.04
N ILE A 580 1.98 -6.35 7.71
CA ILE A 580 0.89 -6.64 8.63
C ILE A 580 0.64 -8.15 8.66
N ILE A 581 0.30 -8.68 9.83
CA ILE A 581 0.03 -10.10 10.03
C ILE A 581 -1.31 -10.48 9.38
N CYS A 582 -2.37 -9.74 9.71
CA CYS A 582 -3.70 -9.93 9.13
C CYS A 582 -4.31 -8.59 8.73
N ASP A 583 -4.68 -8.49 7.45
CA ASP A 583 -5.27 -7.29 6.86
C ASP A 583 -6.52 -6.86 7.63
N LYS A 584 -6.57 -5.58 8.01
CA LYS A 584 -7.69 -4.92 8.73
C LYS A 584 -7.97 -5.46 10.15
N GLN A 585 -7.10 -6.32 10.69
CA GLN A 585 -7.28 -6.91 12.02
C GLN A 585 -6.15 -6.56 12.99
N GLU A 586 -4.88 -6.56 12.56
CA GLU A 586 -3.76 -6.35 13.50
C GLU A 586 -3.72 -4.96 14.14
N TYR A 587 -4.20 -3.97 13.41
CA TYR A 587 -4.34 -2.59 13.84
C TYR A 587 -5.81 -2.18 13.66
N THR A 588 -6.10 -1.15 12.87
CA THR A 588 -7.48 -0.79 12.48
C THR A 588 -7.85 -1.32 11.09
N GLN A 589 -9.09 -1.04 10.65
CA GLN A 589 -9.54 -1.26 9.26
C GLN A 589 -8.67 -0.57 8.20
N LEU A 590 -7.85 0.41 8.61
CA LEU A 590 -6.90 1.10 7.73
C LEU A 590 -5.46 0.63 7.93
N ASN A 591 -5.22 -0.46 8.69
CA ASN A 591 -3.91 -1.07 8.84
C ASN A 591 -2.86 -0.16 9.52
N LYS A 592 -3.35 0.74 10.37
CA LYS A 592 -2.61 1.79 11.08
C LYS A 592 -3.42 2.26 12.29
N GLU A 593 -2.81 2.91 13.26
CA GLU A 593 -3.46 3.27 14.52
C GLU A 593 -3.26 4.75 14.89
N GLU A 594 -4.16 5.29 15.70
CA GLU A 594 -4.01 6.64 16.29
C GLU A 594 -3.69 6.58 17.78
N PHE A 595 -4.00 5.44 18.39
CA PHE A 595 -3.83 5.15 19.80
C PHE A 595 -2.91 3.94 19.92
N ASN A 596 -2.11 3.90 20.98
CA ASN A 596 -1.36 2.70 21.34
C ASN A 596 -2.30 1.63 21.93
N ASP A 597 -1.73 0.48 22.30
CA ASP A 597 -2.46 -0.64 22.90
C ASP A 597 -3.11 -0.28 24.27
N GLN A 598 -2.68 0.81 24.92
CA GLN A 598 -3.26 1.35 26.17
C GLN A 598 -4.30 2.45 25.93
N HIS A 599 -4.74 2.66 24.69
CA HIS A 599 -5.66 3.72 24.29
C HIS A 599 -5.15 5.17 24.50
N ILE A 600 -3.83 5.38 24.58
CA ILE A 600 -3.20 6.71 24.64
C ILE A 600 -3.08 7.27 23.23
N CYS A 601 -3.52 8.52 23.02
CA CYS A 601 -3.47 9.17 21.71
C CYS A 601 -2.03 9.57 21.35
N ILE A 602 -1.45 8.91 20.33
CA ILE A 602 -0.02 9.06 20.00
C ILE A 602 0.30 10.53 19.68
N LYS A 603 -0.47 11.18 18.79
CA LYS A 603 -0.21 12.57 18.36
C LYS A 603 -0.29 13.61 19.50
N GLN A 604 -0.99 13.29 20.59
CA GLN A 604 -1.19 14.21 21.71
C GLN A 604 0.04 14.31 22.59
N PHE A 605 0.76 13.19 22.77
CA PHE A 605 1.90 13.15 23.70
C PHE A 605 3.23 12.88 23.02
N CYS A 606 3.23 12.53 21.73
CA CYS A 606 4.46 12.15 21.07
C CYS A 606 5.46 13.30 20.91
N ILE A 607 6.73 12.92 20.82
CA ILE A 607 7.87 13.77 20.54
C ILE A 607 8.44 13.34 19.20
N LYS A 608 8.64 14.27 18.26
CA LYS A 608 9.31 13.93 17.00
C LYS A 608 10.80 13.67 17.26
N ILE A 609 11.30 12.55 16.74
CA ILE A 609 12.70 12.16 16.85
C ILE A 609 13.35 12.17 15.47
N GLN A 610 14.61 12.56 15.41
CA GLN A 610 15.43 12.47 14.20
C GLN A 610 16.57 11.49 14.40
N ILE A 611 16.79 10.66 13.40
CA ILE A 611 17.84 9.65 13.39
C ILE A 611 18.70 9.79 12.13
N ASP A 612 19.96 9.41 12.23
CA ASP A 612 20.86 9.32 11.09
C ASP A 612 20.58 8.05 10.24
N GLN A 613 21.39 7.83 9.20
CA GLN A 613 21.23 6.65 8.34
C GLN A 613 21.55 5.32 9.05
N LEU A 614 22.34 5.37 10.13
CA LEU A 614 22.71 4.21 10.94
C LEU A 614 21.69 3.92 12.05
N GLY A 615 20.70 4.80 12.24
CA GLY A 615 19.68 4.66 13.28
C GLY A 615 20.06 5.33 14.61
N ASN A 616 21.14 6.11 14.66
CA ASN A 616 21.52 6.86 15.86
C ASN A 616 20.65 8.11 15.99
N LEU A 617 20.22 8.41 17.21
CA LEU A 617 19.41 9.58 17.49
C LEU A 617 20.24 10.86 17.43
N THR A 618 19.82 11.81 16.59
CA THR A 618 20.51 13.09 16.37
C THR A 618 19.82 14.24 17.11
N SER A 619 18.49 14.31 17.06
CA SER A 619 17.72 15.36 17.72
C SER A 619 16.35 14.89 18.21
N LEU A 620 15.84 15.60 19.21
CA LEU A 620 14.46 15.52 19.69
C LEU A 620 13.86 16.89 19.40
N ALA A 621 12.72 16.94 18.70
CA ALA A 621 12.09 18.20 18.32
C ALA A 621 11.10 18.73 19.37
N SER A 622 11.29 18.36 20.65
CA SER A 622 10.44 18.79 21.77
C SER A 622 11.16 19.63 22.82
N LEU A 623 12.22 20.35 22.43
CA LEU A 623 12.86 21.36 23.27
C LEU A 623 13.09 22.64 22.46
#